data_AF-A0A659S4K1-F1
#
_entry.id   AF-A0A659S4K1-F1
#
_cell.length_a   1.000
_cell.length_b   1.000
_cell.length_c   1.000
_cell.angle_alpha   90.00
_cell.angle_beta   90.00
_cell.angle_gamma   90.00
#
_symmetry.space_group_name_H-M   'P 1'
#
loop_
_entity.id
_entity.type
_entity.pdbx_description
1 polymer ?
#
loop_
_entity_poly.entity_id
_entity_poly.type
_entity_poly.pdbx_seq_one_letter_code
_entity_poly.pdbx_strand_id
1 'polypeptide(L)'
;PMLKAAIQMLDDFAQIQSTVDAEMRYGLKYVEEQEILFGDGTGVHLHGIVPQASAFSAEFRVEQKKGIDDLRLAMLQAQLARFPASGHVLHFIDWAKIELTKDTLGRYILANPSGLTGPTLWGLPVVATEAAAFKGKFLTGAFNAGAQIFDREDANVVISTETADDFEKNMISIRCEERLALAVKRPEAFIYGSFTVPAPAGA
;
A
#
# COMPACT_ATOMS: atom_id res chain seq x y z
N PRO A 1 6.12 9.79 -13.65
CA PRO A 1 5.03 10.71 -14.10
C PRO A 1 5.60 11.85 -14.96
N MET A 2 4.79 12.48 -15.83
CA MET A 2 5.20 13.63 -16.65
C MET A 2 4.15 14.75 -16.57
N LEU A 3 4.60 15.98 -16.36
CA LEU A 3 3.77 17.19 -16.29
C LEU A 3 4.31 18.24 -17.29
N LYS A 4 3.41 19.01 -17.93
CA LYS A 4 3.79 20.18 -18.72
C LYS A 4 3.36 21.47 -18.03
N ALA A 5 4.21 22.50 -18.07
CA ALA A 5 3.94 23.83 -17.53
C ALA A 5 4.47 24.92 -18.47
N ALA A 6 3.98 26.15 -18.35
CA ALA A 6 4.55 27.29 -19.08
C ALA A 6 5.86 27.73 -18.42
N ILE A 7 6.87 28.08 -19.23
CA ILE A 7 8.21 28.43 -18.73
C ILE A 7 8.18 29.66 -17.81
N GLN A 8 7.32 30.64 -18.11
CA GLN A 8 7.19 31.87 -17.31
C GLN A 8 6.74 31.59 -15.88
N MET A 9 5.93 30.54 -15.65
CA MET A 9 5.47 30.18 -14.31
C MET A 9 6.59 29.69 -13.40
N LEU A 10 7.65 29.06 -13.95
CA LEU A 10 8.81 28.69 -13.15
C LEU A 10 9.72 29.89 -12.87
N ASP A 11 9.89 30.78 -13.84
CA ASP A 11 10.76 31.96 -13.72
C ASP A 11 10.21 32.98 -12.73
N ASP A 12 8.89 33.15 -12.68
CA ASP A 12 8.25 34.17 -11.84
C ASP A 12 8.12 33.74 -10.37
N PHE A 13 8.16 32.44 -10.06
CA PHE A 13 7.91 31.94 -8.69
C PHE A 13 8.76 30.73 -8.32
N ALA A 14 9.89 30.96 -7.67
CA ALA A 14 10.74 29.91 -7.09
C ALA A 14 10.01 28.93 -6.15
N GLN A 15 8.90 29.36 -5.52
CA GLN A 15 8.06 28.47 -4.69
C GLN A 15 7.33 27.40 -5.51
N ILE A 16 6.98 27.68 -6.77
CA ILE A 16 6.28 26.71 -7.64
C ILE A 16 7.17 25.52 -7.95
N GLN A 17 8.47 25.73 -8.16
CA GLN A 17 9.43 24.65 -8.41
C GLN A 17 9.50 23.65 -7.25
N SER A 18 9.56 24.15 -6.00
CA SER A 18 9.58 23.28 -4.81
C SER A 18 8.29 22.49 -4.64
N THR A 19 7.14 23.11 -4.91
CA THR A 19 5.83 22.42 -4.84
C THR A 19 5.72 21.36 -5.91
N VAL A 20 6.13 21.66 -7.15
CA VAL A 20 6.11 20.70 -8.26
C VAL A 20 7.04 19.53 -8.00
N ASP A 21 8.24 19.74 -7.46
CA ASP A 21 9.14 18.64 -7.08
C ASP A 21 8.50 17.74 -6.00
N ALA A 22 7.90 18.33 -4.97
CA ALA A 22 7.23 17.58 -3.90
C ALA A 22 6.05 16.74 -4.42
N GLU A 23 5.17 17.35 -5.22
CA GLU A 23 4.01 16.68 -5.82
C GLU A 23 4.42 15.59 -6.82
N MET A 24 5.45 15.83 -7.64
CA MET A 24 5.94 14.84 -8.61
C MET A 24 6.55 13.63 -7.91
N ARG A 25 7.30 13.84 -6.81
CA ARG A 25 7.84 12.75 -5.98
C ARG A 25 6.75 12.01 -5.23
N TYR A 26 5.74 12.70 -4.73
CA TYR A 26 4.58 12.07 -4.10
C TYR A 26 3.82 11.18 -5.08
N GLY A 27 3.52 11.71 -6.28
CA GLY A 27 2.86 10.96 -7.34
C GLY A 27 3.68 9.76 -7.82
N LEU A 28 5.02 9.89 -7.86
CA LEU A 28 5.89 8.76 -8.17
C LEU A 28 5.78 7.66 -7.10
N LYS A 29 5.92 7.99 -5.81
CA LYS A 29 5.77 7.04 -4.70
C LYS A 29 4.40 6.37 -4.63
N TYR A 30 3.34 7.10 -5.02
CA TYR A 30 2.00 6.53 -5.08
C TYR A 30 1.91 5.45 -6.18
N VAL A 31 2.46 5.72 -7.36
CA VAL A 31 2.52 4.73 -8.46
C VAL A 31 3.45 3.56 -8.09
N GLU A 32 4.58 3.84 -7.44
CA GLU A 32 5.50 2.85 -6.90
C GLU A 32 4.78 1.86 -5.96
N GLU A 33 4.01 2.36 -4.99
CA GLU A 33 3.22 1.52 -4.09
C GLU A 33 2.26 0.60 -4.85
N GLN A 34 1.58 1.13 -5.89
CA GLN A 34 0.68 0.32 -6.73
C GLN A 34 1.44 -0.78 -7.49
N GLU A 35 2.60 -0.48 -8.06
CA GLU A 35 3.42 -1.47 -8.77
C GLU A 35 3.99 -2.54 -7.81
N ILE A 36 4.48 -2.13 -6.63
CA ILE A 36 5.00 -3.05 -5.63
C ILE A 36 3.91 -4.00 -5.13
N LEU A 37 2.69 -3.50 -4.91
CA LEU A 37 1.60 -4.31 -4.37
C LEU A 37 0.90 -5.12 -5.46
N PHE A 38 0.62 -4.52 -6.62
CA PHE A 38 -0.32 -5.07 -7.60
C PHE A 38 0.24 -5.23 -9.02
N GLY A 39 1.49 -4.85 -9.27
CA GLY A 39 2.08 -4.97 -10.60
C GLY A 39 1.93 -6.38 -11.19
N ASP A 40 1.58 -6.46 -12.47
CA ASP A 40 1.23 -7.73 -13.12
C ASP A 40 2.45 -8.52 -13.63
N GLY A 41 3.65 -7.93 -13.57
CA GLY A 41 4.90 -8.53 -14.05
C GLY A 41 5.02 -8.57 -15.57
N THR A 42 4.19 -7.84 -16.30
CA THR A 42 4.19 -7.83 -17.78
C THR A 42 4.81 -6.55 -18.33
N GLY A 43 5.56 -6.67 -19.42
CA GLY A 43 6.19 -5.53 -20.08
C GLY A 43 7.16 -4.78 -19.16
N VAL A 44 6.77 -3.59 -18.73
CA VAL A 44 7.55 -2.70 -17.86
C VAL A 44 7.07 -2.70 -16.40
N HIS A 45 5.99 -3.41 -16.10
CA HIS A 45 5.40 -3.47 -14.76
C HIS A 45 6.16 -4.44 -13.86
N LEU A 46 6.24 -4.10 -12.57
CA LEU A 46 6.82 -4.99 -11.57
C LEU A 46 5.93 -6.21 -11.40
N HIS A 47 6.51 -7.34 -10.98
CA HIS A 47 5.70 -8.45 -10.50
C HIS A 47 5.42 -8.23 -9.01
N GLY A 48 4.26 -7.65 -8.71
CA GLY A 48 3.88 -7.20 -7.38
C GLY A 48 3.67 -8.34 -6.37
N ILE A 49 3.54 -7.97 -5.09
CA ILE A 49 3.37 -8.92 -3.98
C ILE A 49 2.03 -9.65 -4.05
N VAL A 50 0.93 -8.93 -4.30
CA VAL A 50 -0.44 -9.50 -4.25
C VAL A 50 -0.68 -10.58 -5.30
N PRO A 51 -0.29 -10.42 -6.58
CA PRO A 51 -0.44 -11.49 -7.58
C PRO A 51 0.31 -12.78 -7.25
N GLN A 52 1.38 -12.69 -6.44
CA GLN A 52 2.20 -13.83 -6.02
C GLN A 52 1.76 -14.41 -4.66
N ALA A 53 1.01 -13.64 -3.86
CA ALA A 53 0.63 -14.02 -2.51
C ALA A 53 -0.25 -15.28 -2.47
N SER A 54 -0.07 -16.07 -1.42
CA SER A 54 -0.97 -17.18 -1.12
C SER A 54 -2.37 -16.68 -0.79
N ALA A 55 -3.38 -17.34 -1.34
CA ALA A 55 -4.77 -17.08 -0.98
C ALA A 55 -5.02 -17.40 0.50
N PHE A 56 -5.77 -16.53 1.17
CA PHE A 56 -6.17 -16.75 2.55
C PHE A 56 -7.04 -18.00 2.68
N SER A 57 -6.63 -18.90 3.57
CA SER A 57 -7.35 -20.10 3.94
C SER A 57 -7.26 -20.28 5.45
N ALA A 58 -8.39 -20.16 6.14
CA ALA A 58 -8.46 -20.35 7.57
C ALA A 58 -8.26 -21.84 7.91
N GLU A 59 -7.23 -22.15 8.70
CA GLU A 59 -6.91 -23.52 9.13
C GLU A 59 -8.04 -24.16 9.96
N PHE A 60 -8.82 -23.34 10.67
CA PHE A 60 -9.98 -23.78 11.43
C PHE A 60 -11.07 -22.70 11.45
N ARG A 61 -12.28 -23.12 11.80
CA ARG A 61 -13.44 -22.23 11.93
C ARG A 61 -13.47 -21.56 13.31
N VAL A 62 -13.65 -20.26 13.32
CA VAL A 62 -13.91 -19.45 14.52
C VAL A 62 -15.40 -19.14 14.60
N GLU A 63 -16.02 -19.31 15.77
CA GLU A 63 -17.40 -18.88 16.00
C GLU A 63 -17.50 -17.35 16.09
N GLN A 64 -18.57 -16.76 15.56
CA GLN A 64 -18.78 -15.29 15.53
C GLN A 64 -17.58 -14.50 14.99
N LYS A 65 -16.89 -15.09 14.01
CA LYS A 65 -15.68 -14.55 13.36
C LYS A 65 -15.87 -13.11 12.90
N LYS A 66 -14.90 -12.25 13.23
CA LYS A 66 -14.80 -10.85 12.81
C LYS A 66 -13.52 -10.63 12.01
N GLY A 67 -13.37 -9.45 11.40
CA GLY A 67 -12.18 -9.10 10.60
C GLY A 67 -10.86 -9.16 11.39
N ILE A 68 -10.90 -8.96 12.72
CA ILE A 68 -9.73 -9.16 13.60
C ILE A 68 -9.23 -10.61 13.61
N ASP A 69 -10.15 -11.57 13.50
CA ASP A 69 -9.84 -13.01 13.50
C ASP A 69 -9.26 -13.43 12.15
N ASP A 70 -9.72 -12.83 11.05
CA ASP A 70 -9.15 -13.04 9.71
C ASP A 70 -7.65 -12.72 9.69
N LEU A 71 -7.26 -11.56 10.23
CA LEU A 71 -5.86 -11.16 10.29
C LEU A 71 -5.05 -12.10 11.19
N ARG A 72 -5.62 -12.54 12.32
CA ARG A 72 -4.94 -13.48 13.22
C ARG A 72 -4.73 -14.84 12.58
N LEU A 73 -5.70 -15.33 11.81
CA LEU A 73 -5.62 -16.59 11.07
C LEU A 73 -4.65 -16.46 9.88
N ALA A 74 -4.59 -15.30 9.22
CA ALA A 74 -3.60 -15.05 8.18
C ALA A 74 -2.17 -15.08 8.75
N MET A 75 -1.95 -14.51 9.94
CA MET A 75 -0.66 -14.65 10.65
C MET A 75 -0.34 -16.12 10.94
N LEU A 76 -1.33 -16.92 11.35
CA LEU A 76 -1.14 -18.35 11.59
C LEU A 76 -0.77 -19.08 10.29
N GLN A 77 -1.45 -18.79 9.18
CA GLN A 77 -1.15 -19.38 7.88
C GLN A 77 0.29 -19.08 7.45
N ALA A 78 0.75 -17.83 7.58
CA ALA A 78 2.14 -17.45 7.32
C ALA A 78 3.13 -18.17 8.26
N GLN A 79 2.79 -18.29 9.55
CA GLN A 79 3.60 -19.00 10.54
C GLN A 79 3.74 -20.50 10.20
N LEU A 80 2.67 -21.14 9.75
CA LEU A 80 2.69 -22.56 9.33
C LEU A 80 3.55 -22.75 8.08
N ALA A 81 3.63 -21.74 7.21
CA ALA A 81 4.60 -21.67 6.10
C ALA A 81 6.04 -21.35 6.55
N ARG A 82 6.30 -21.22 7.86
CA ARG A 82 7.59 -20.88 8.49
C ARG A 82 8.07 -19.44 8.25
N PHE A 83 7.16 -18.55 7.89
CA PHE A 83 7.42 -17.13 7.69
C PHE A 83 6.51 -16.29 8.61
N PRO A 84 6.92 -16.00 9.86
CA PRO A 84 6.13 -15.15 10.75
C PRO A 84 5.83 -13.80 10.10
N ALA A 85 4.56 -13.42 10.07
CA ALA A 85 4.15 -12.12 9.55
C ALA A 85 4.80 -10.97 10.35
N SER A 86 5.17 -9.90 9.65
CA SER A 86 5.78 -8.70 10.23
C SER A 86 4.87 -7.48 10.16
N GLY A 87 3.73 -7.56 9.48
CA GLY A 87 2.78 -6.45 9.35
C GLY A 87 1.53 -6.83 8.58
N HIS A 88 0.59 -5.89 8.56
CA HIS A 88 -0.65 -5.96 7.79
C HIS A 88 -0.78 -4.74 6.88
N VAL A 89 -1.35 -4.93 5.69
CA VAL A 89 -1.77 -3.86 4.77
C VAL A 89 -3.26 -3.98 4.54
N LEU A 90 -4.00 -2.90 4.75
CA LEU A 90 -5.44 -2.85 4.62
C LEU A 90 -5.94 -1.45 4.26
N HIS A 91 -7.18 -1.36 3.78
CA HIS A 91 -7.79 -0.09 3.45
C HIS A 91 -8.21 0.71 4.70
N PHE A 92 -8.11 2.04 4.69
CA PHE A 92 -8.50 2.91 5.83
C PHE A 92 -9.90 2.62 6.38
N ILE A 93 -10.88 2.41 5.48
CA ILE A 93 -12.26 2.05 5.86
C ILE A 93 -12.32 0.75 6.66
N ASP A 94 -11.56 -0.27 6.25
CA ASP A 94 -11.61 -1.58 6.92
C ASP A 94 -10.80 -1.57 8.22
N TRP A 95 -9.74 -0.78 8.28
CA TRP A 95 -9.05 -0.50 9.54
C TRP A 95 -9.98 0.14 10.57
N ALA A 96 -10.69 1.21 10.18
CA ALA A 96 -11.64 1.87 11.05
C ALA A 96 -12.77 0.94 11.53
N LYS A 97 -13.26 0.03 10.66
CA LYS A 97 -14.23 -1.01 11.09
C LYS A 97 -13.64 -1.95 12.15
N ILE A 98 -12.38 -2.32 12.02
CA ILE A 98 -11.68 -3.18 12.99
C ILE A 98 -11.52 -2.43 14.31
N GLU A 99 -11.06 -1.18 14.29
CA GLU A 99 -10.90 -0.35 15.50
C GLU A 99 -12.22 -0.18 16.26
N LEU A 100 -13.31 0.05 15.53
CA LEU A 100 -14.65 0.24 16.09
C LEU A 100 -15.33 -1.08 16.48
N THR A 101 -14.64 -2.22 16.47
CA THR A 101 -15.19 -3.49 16.90
C THR A 101 -15.52 -3.45 18.40
N LYS A 102 -16.75 -3.84 18.73
CA LYS A 102 -17.24 -3.90 20.11
C LYS A 102 -17.54 -5.33 20.58
N ASP A 103 -17.47 -5.53 21.89
CA ASP A 103 -18.00 -6.72 22.55
C ASP A 103 -19.55 -6.65 22.67
N THR A 104 -20.15 -7.69 23.24
CA THR A 104 -21.61 -7.77 23.46
C THR A 104 -22.14 -6.76 24.47
N LEU A 105 -21.26 -6.13 25.26
CA LEU A 105 -21.56 -5.10 26.24
C LEU A 105 -21.33 -3.68 25.69
N GLY A 106 -20.96 -3.55 24.41
CA GLY A 106 -20.75 -2.26 23.73
C GLY A 106 -19.38 -1.62 23.99
N ARG A 107 -18.44 -2.33 24.62
CA ARG A 107 -17.08 -1.85 24.89
C ARG A 107 -16.19 -2.07 23.66
N TYR A 108 -15.32 -1.12 23.35
CA TYR A 108 -14.34 -1.27 22.28
C TYR A 108 -13.31 -2.35 22.64
N ILE A 109 -13.02 -3.24 21.69
CA ILE A 109 -12.02 -4.31 21.86
C ILE A 109 -10.60 -3.75 21.67
N LEU A 110 -10.43 -2.87 20.69
CA LEU A 110 -9.13 -2.34 20.28
C LEU A 110 -9.00 -0.82 20.47
N ALA A 111 -10.05 -0.07 20.16
CA ALA A 111 -9.97 1.39 20.21
C ALA A 111 -9.82 1.90 21.64
N ASN A 112 -8.68 2.56 21.90
CA ASN A 112 -8.52 3.49 23.00
C ASN A 112 -8.32 4.89 22.41
N PRO A 113 -9.36 5.75 22.38
CA PRO A 113 -9.27 7.09 21.79
C PRO A 113 -8.29 8.03 22.52
N SER A 114 -7.79 7.64 23.70
CA SER A 114 -6.77 8.39 24.45
C SER A 114 -5.35 7.84 24.26
N GLY A 115 -5.18 6.73 23.53
CA GLY A 115 -3.88 6.11 23.28
C GLY A 115 -3.09 6.82 22.19
N LEU A 116 -1.81 7.09 22.45
CA LEU A 116 -0.85 7.66 21.49
C LEU A 116 -0.16 6.59 20.60
N THR A 117 -0.53 5.32 20.73
CA THR A 117 0.14 4.23 20.03
C THR A 117 -0.33 4.18 18.58
N GLY A 118 0.62 4.17 17.64
CA GLY A 118 0.32 4.02 16.21
C GLY A 118 -0.46 2.72 15.90
N PRO A 119 -1.00 2.60 14.68
CA PRO A 119 -1.88 1.50 14.29
C PRO A 119 -1.12 0.17 14.40
N THR A 120 -1.48 -0.62 15.42
CA THR A 120 -0.90 -1.92 15.70
C THR A 120 -2.00 -2.92 16.00
N LEU A 121 -1.83 -4.15 15.54
CA LEU A 121 -2.75 -5.24 15.78
C LEU A 121 -1.98 -6.52 16.03
N TRP A 122 -2.34 -7.26 17.09
CA TRP A 122 -1.64 -8.50 17.48
C TRP A 122 -0.11 -8.34 17.63
N GLY A 123 0.35 -7.14 18.02
CA GLY A 123 1.77 -6.80 18.14
C GLY A 123 2.48 -6.51 16.81
N LEU A 124 1.77 -6.51 15.68
CA LEU A 124 2.29 -6.16 14.36
C LEU A 124 1.83 -4.75 13.94
N PRO A 125 2.65 -3.99 13.21
CA PRO A 125 2.24 -2.73 12.60
C PRO A 125 1.16 -2.95 11.53
N VAL A 126 0.23 -2.01 11.45
CA VAL A 126 -0.82 -1.95 10.42
C VAL A 126 -0.54 -0.75 9.53
N VAL A 127 -0.29 -1.02 8.25
CA VAL A 127 -0.16 0.00 7.20
C VAL A 127 -1.52 0.17 6.54
N ALA A 128 -2.17 1.30 6.82
CA ALA A 128 -3.44 1.64 6.21
C ALA A 128 -3.21 2.46 4.93
N THR A 129 -3.90 2.07 3.85
CA THR A 129 -3.80 2.70 2.51
C THR A 129 -5.18 3.11 2.00
N GLU A 130 -5.22 4.07 1.08
CA GLU A 130 -6.44 4.47 0.34
C GLU A 130 -6.61 3.69 -0.97
N ALA A 131 -5.69 2.77 -1.28
CA ALA A 131 -5.74 1.98 -2.49
C ALA A 131 -7.05 1.18 -2.58
N ALA A 132 -7.89 1.52 -3.58
CA ALA A 132 -9.22 0.92 -3.74
C ALA A 132 -9.20 -0.61 -3.89
N ALA A 133 -8.11 -1.17 -4.42
CA ALA A 133 -7.90 -2.61 -4.56
C ALA A 133 -7.85 -3.37 -3.22
N PHE A 134 -7.58 -2.68 -2.11
CA PHE A 134 -7.63 -3.24 -0.74
C PHE A 134 -9.00 -3.15 -0.08
N LYS A 135 -10.00 -2.49 -0.69
CA LYS A 135 -11.32 -2.37 -0.06
C LYS A 135 -11.96 -3.74 0.14
N GLY A 136 -12.28 -4.07 1.38
CA GLY A 136 -12.80 -5.38 1.81
C GLY A 136 -11.77 -6.51 1.77
N LYS A 137 -10.48 -6.19 1.61
CA LYS A 137 -9.39 -7.14 1.48
C LYS A 137 -8.22 -6.77 2.40
N PHE A 138 -7.33 -7.72 2.60
CA PHE A 138 -6.13 -7.52 3.40
C PHE A 138 -4.95 -8.27 2.79
N LEU A 139 -3.75 -7.79 3.10
CA LEU A 139 -2.50 -8.50 2.89
C LEU A 139 -1.78 -8.60 4.24
N THR A 140 -1.44 -9.81 4.65
CA THR A 140 -0.65 -10.07 5.86
C THR A 140 0.57 -10.86 5.48
N GLY A 141 1.75 -10.43 5.89
CA GLY A 141 2.94 -11.18 5.53
C GLY A 141 4.23 -10.71 6.17
N ALA A 142 5.30 -11.43 5.86
CA ALA A 142 6.65 -11.13 6.33
C ALA A 142 7.35 -10.13 5.39
N PHE A 143 6.93 -8.86 5.40
CA PHE A 143 7.51 -7.82 4.53
C PHE A 143 9.02 -7.63 4.74
N ASN A 144 9.53 -7.91 5.93
CA ASN A 144 10.95 -7.81 6.26
C ASN A 144 11.84 -8.91 5.65
N ALA A 145 11.27 -10.03 5.18
CA ALA A 145 12.04 -11.18 4.70
C ALA A 145 11.49 -11.83 3.42
N GLY A 146 10.20 -11.67 3.12
CA GLY A 146 9.51 -12.31 2.00
C GLY A 146 9.71 -11.61 0.67
N ALA A 147 9.96 -10.30 0.68
CA ALA A 147 10.23 -9.49 -0.50
C ALA A 147 11.39 -8.52 -0.26
N GLN A 148 12.08 -8.13 -1.33
CA GLN A 148 13.15 -7.14 -1.28
C GLN A 148 13.08 -6.26 -2.52
N ILE A 149 13.21 -4.95 -2.30
CA ILE A 149 13.37 -3.94 -3.35
C ILE A 149 14.87 -3.77 -3.63
N PHE A 150 15.22 -3.67 -4.89
CA PHE A 150 16.56 -3.37 -5.38
C PHE A 150 16.52 -2.07 -6.17
N ASP A 151 16.94 -0.98 -5.54
CA ASP A 151 17.02 0.33 -6.17
C ASP A 151 18.28 0.44 -7.03
N ARG A 152 18.09 0.85 -8.27
CA ARG A 152 19.18 1.11 -9.23
C ARG A 152 19.38 2.62 -9.42
N GLU A 153 18.28 3.37 -9.51
CA GLU A 153 18.28 4.82 -9.66
C GLU A 153 17.21 5.41 -8.74
N ASP A 154 17.64 6.25 -7.79
CA ASP A 154 16.74 6.98 -6.90
C ASP A 154 15.84 7.94 -7.69
N ALA A 155 14.68 8.27 -7.12
CA ALA A 155 13.73 9.22 -7.70
C ALA A 155 14.39 10.56 -8.08
N ASN A 156 14.44 10.84 -9.38
CA ASN A 156 15.00 12.06 -9.94
C ASN A 156 13.95 12.84 -10.73
N VAL A 157 14.00 14.18 -10.64
CA VAL A 157 13.13 15.09 -11.39
C VAL A 157 13.96 15.82 -12.42
N VAL A 158 13.60 15.65 -13.70
CA VAL A 158 14.28 16.24 -14.85
C VAL A 158 13.33 17.19 -15.54
N ILE A 159 13.83 18.39 -15.89
CA ILE A 159 13.09 19.41 -16.62
C ILE A 159 13.73 19.54 -18.01
N SER A 160 12.90 19.55 -19.05
CA SER A 160 13.31 19.76 -20.43
C SER A 160 12.47 20.87 -21.07
N THR A 161 13.14 21.80 -21.75
CA THR A 161 12.53 22.89 -22.53
C THR A 161 12.42 22.55 -24.03
N GLU A 162 12.99 21.41 -24.44
CA GLU A 162 13.17 21.05 -25.86
C GLU A 162 12.37 19.80 -26.26
N THR A 163 11.44 19.35 -25.42
CA THR A 163 10.64 18.15 -25.69
C THR A 163 9.52 18.47 -26.69
N ALA A 164 9.56 17.85 -27.86
CA ALA A 164 8.56 18.02 -28.92
C ALA A 164 8.37 19.50 -29.35
N ASP A 165 7.19 20.07 -29.16
CA ASP A 165 6.82 21.44 -29.53
C ASP A 165 6.92 22.44 -28.35
N ASP A 166 7.53 22.02 -27.24
CA ASP A 166 7.60 22.81 -26.01
C ASP A 166 8.34 24.15 -26.22
N PHE A 167 9.41 24.13 -27.02
CA PHE A 167 10.17 25.34 -27.34
C PHE A 167 9.33 26.38 -28.08
N GLU A 168 8.53 25.96 -29.08
CA GLU A 168 7.69 26.87 -29.86
C GLU A 168 6.52 27.44 -29.04
N LYS A 169 6.08 26.69 -28.02
CA LYS A 169 4.93 27.04 -27.18
C LYS A 169 5.28 27.70 -25.85
N ASN A 170 6.56 27.96 -25.59
CA ASN A 170 7.06 28.42 -24.30
C ASN A 170 6.64 27.49 -23.14
N MET A 171 6.66 26.18 -23.39
CA MET A 171 6.33 25.16 -22.42
C MET A 171 7.60 24.45 -21.93
N ILE A 172 7.47 23.77 -20.80
CA ILE A 172 8.48 22.87 -20.26
C ILE A 172 7.82 21.53 -19.94
N SER A 173 8.59 20.46 -20.08
CA SER A 173 8.22 19.12 -19.67
C SER A 173 9.02 18.73 -18.44
N ILE A 174 8.32 18.35 -17.37
CA ILE A 174 8.89 17.88 -16.10
C ILE A 174 8.60 16.39 -15.99
N ARG A 175 9.65 15.57 -15.87
CA ARG A 175 9.56 14.12 -15.71
C ARG A 175 10.16 13.72 -14.38
N CYS A 176 9.45 12.89 -13.62
CA CYS A 176 9.99 12.20 -12.45
C CYS A 176 10.07 10.71 -12.74
N GLU A 177 11.26 10.13 -12.54
CA GLU A 177 11.55 8.73 -12.80
C GLU A 177 12.43 8.13 -11.70
N GLU A 178 12.23 6.84 -11.47
CA GLU A 178 13.07 5.97 -10.64
C GLU A 178 13.25 4.63 -11.36
N ARG A 179 14.27 3.86 -10.96
CA ARG A 179 14.44 2.49 -11.43
C ARG A 179 14.71 1.58 -10.26
N LEU A 180 13.81 0.64 -10.06
CA LEU A 180 13.94 -0.39 -9.06
C LEU A 180 13.45 -1.73 -9.59
N ALA A 181 13.81 -2.80 -8.90
CA ALA A 181 13.30 -4.14 -9.13
C ALA A 181 12.76 -4.73 -7.83
N LEU A 182 11.63 -5.43 -7.90
CA LEU A 182 11.05 -6.15 -6.78
C LEU A 182 11.34 -7.65 -6.92
N ALA A 183 11.91 -8.25 -5.88
CA ALA A 183 12.08 -9.70 -5.78
C ALA A 183 11.25 -10.26 -4.62
N VAL A 184 10.21 -11.03 -4.96
CA VAL A 184 9.42 -11.81 -3.99
C VAL A 184 10.08 -13.18 -3.84
N LYS A 185 10.85 -13.36 -2.77
CA LYS A 185 11.65 -14.57 -2.55
C LYS A 185 10.82 -15.74 -2.02
N ARG A 186 9.75 -15.44 -1.29
CA ARG A 186 8.88 -16.40 -0.61
C ARG A 186 7.43 -15.94 -0.75
N PRO A 187 6.77 -16.25 -1.87
CA PRO A 187 5.38 -15.86 -2.09
C PRO A 187 4.44 -16.36 -0.98
N GLU A 188 4.72 -17.54 -0.42
CA GLU A 188 3.97 -18.14 0.69
C GLU A 188 4.06 -17.36 2.02
N ALA A 189 5.01 -16.43 2.14
CA ALA A 189 5.12 -15.53 3.29
C ALA A 189 4.08 -14.40 3.27
N PHE A 190 3.33 -14.27 2.17
CA PHE A 190 2.28 -13.26 1.98
C PHE A 190 0.93 -13.95 1.82
N ILE A 191 -0.02 -13.54 2.65
CA ILE A 191 -1.38 -14.05 2.66
C ILE A 191 -2.32 -12.92 2.26
N TYR A 192 -3.01 -13.10 1.13
CA TYR A 192 -3.98 -12.15 0.60
C TYR A 192 -5.39 -12.73 0.63
N GLY A 193 -6.34 -11.97 1.14
CA GLY A 193 -7.71 -12.44 1.33
C GLY A 193 -8.74 -11.34 1.44
N SER A 194 -10.00 -11.74 1.41
CA SER A 194 -11.13 -10.87 1.73
C SER A 194 -11.48 -10.99 3.20
N PHE A 195 -11.87 -9.87 3.81
CA PHE A 195 -12.45 -9.90 5.14
C PHE A 195 -13.78 -10.66 5.13
N THR A 196 -14.01 -11.43 6.19
CA THR A 196 -15.31 -12.03 6.46
C THR A 196 -16.30 -10.89 6.66
N VAL A 197 -17.29 -10.78 5.78
CA VAL A 197 -18.35 -9.76 5.90
C VAL A 197 -19.10 -10.03 7.20
N PRO A 198 -19.23 -9.06 8.11
CA PRO A 198 -20.08 -9.22 9.29
C PRO A 198 -21.48 -9.56 8.81
N ALA A 199 -22.07 -10.65 9.32
CA ALA A 199 -23.46 -10.96 9.02
C ALA A 199 -24.31 -9.71 9.33
N PRO A 200 -25.21 -9.28 8.43
CA PRO A 200 -26.04 -8.12 8.70
C PRO A 200 -26.76 -8.35 10.03
N ALA A 201 -26.66 -7.38 10.94
CA ALA A 201 -27.49 -7.38 12.13
C ALA A 201 -28.94 -7.48 11.65
N GLY A 202 -29.65 -8.53 12.07
CA GLY A 202 -30.94 -8.93 11.52
C GLY A 202 -31.90 -7.75 11.35
N ALA A 203 -32.63 -7.77 10.25
CA ALA A 203 -33.86 -6.99 10.07
C ALA A 203 -34.91 -7.41 11.11
#